data_AF-A0A0P9JZX5-F1
#
_entry.id   AF-A0A0P9JZX5-F1
#
_cell.length_a   1.000
_cell.length_b   1.000
_cell.length_c   1.000
_cell.angle_alpha   90.00
_cell.angle_beta   90.00
_cell.angle_gamma   90.00
#
_symmetry.space_group_name_H-M   'P 1'
#
loop_
_entity.id
_entity.type
_entity.pdbx_description
1 polymer ?
#
loop_
_entity_poly.entity_id
_entity_poly.type
_entity_poly.pdbx_seq_one_letter_code
_entity_poly.pdbx_strand_id
1 'polypeptide(L)'
;AYWPIPVFAIAPPKQPSDVGAADNIVNGRNAATLGVTLFLWQDADNTTQAQSMIERLYKFFDENQQVPQALIVSEDGDVTRNGLRVAGTPGLQHGQVVPTIYESMTGLLVTRSDRVDRYIRPYAIDETENNQNKNTDLGKLWAFYWNRDDAFTEQYENEQSAKGVLIPKSPGTMSTA
;
A
#
# COMPACT_ATOMS: atom_id res chain seq x y z
N ALA A 1 -3.16 -18.50 -4.57
CA ALA A 1 -1.70 -18.44 -4.78
C ALA A 1 -1.21 -17.03 -4.48
N TYR A 2 -0.15 -16.90 -3.69
CA TYR A 2 0.38 -15.59 -3.29
C TYR A 2 1.27 -15.04 -4.40
N TRP A 3 0.96 -13.84 -4.88
CA TRP A 3 1.73 -13.15 -5.90
C TRP A 3 2.08 -11.75 -5.42
N PRO A 4 3.33 -11.30 -5.59
CA PRO A 4 3.68 -9.92 -5.33
C PRO A 4 2.89 -8.98 -6.24
N ILE A 5 2.25 -7.97 -5.67
CA ILE A 5 1.47 -6.97 -6.39
C ILE A 5 2.08 -5.59 -6.09
N PRO A 6 2.68 -4.91 -7.10
CA PRO A 6 3.05 -3.51 -7.00
C PRO A 6 1.82 -2.65 -6.71
N VAL A 7 1.91 -1.79 -5.68
CA VAL A 7 0.83 -0.95 -5.20
C VAL A 7 1.20 0.52 -5.28
N PHE A 8 0.33 1.28 -5.92
CA PHE A 8 0.34 2.73 -5.99
C PHE A 8 -0.68 3.27 -4.99
N ALA A 9 -0.31 4.21 -4.14
CA ALA A 9 -1.20 4.75 -3.13
C ALA A 9 -1.44 6.25 -3.30
N ILE A 10 -2.69 6.69 -3.17
CA ILE A 10 -3.06 8.09 -3.15
C ILE A 10 -3.77 8.37 -1.82
N ALA A 11 -3.46 9.51 -1.22
CA ALA A 11 -4.20 10.02 -0.07
C ALA A 11 -4.24 11.55 -0.12
N PRO A 12 -5.04 12.21 0.74
CA PRO A 12 -5.07 13.66 0.83
C PRO A 12 -3.73 14.25 1.24
N PRO A 13 -3.54 15.58 1.06
CA PRO A 13 -2.35 16.26 1.58
C PRO A 13 -2.12 15.97 3.06
N LYS A 14 -0.85 15.72 3.40
CA LYS A 14 -0.41 15.35 4.75
C LYS A 14 0.50 16.39 5.37
N GLN A 15 0.64 16.35 6.69
CA GLN A 15 1.73 17.02 7.38
C GLN A 15 3.10 16.38 7.04
N PRO A 16 4.19 17.15 7.04
CA PRO A 16 5.50 16.66 6.58
C PRO A 16 6.01 15.39 7.27
N SER A 17 5.75 15.25 8.58
CA SER A 17 6.20 14.12 9.40
C SER A 17 5.36 12.85 9.28
N ASP A 18 4.21 12.92 8.60
CA ASP A 18 3.32 11.78 8.44
C ASP A 18 3.78 10.90 7.27
N VAL A 19 3.50 9.60 7.31
CA VAL A 19 3.86 8.68 6.23
C VAL A 19 2.93 8.85 5.02
N GLY A 20 1.66 9.14 5.28
CA GLY A 20 0.66 9.42 4.26
C GLY A 20 0.19 8.21 3.49
N ALA A 21 0.03 8.40 2.18
CA ALA A 21 -0.59 7.42 1.30
C ALA A 21 0.08 6.04 1.35
N ALA A 22 1.40 5.97 1.56
CA ALA A 22 2.10 4.69 1.64
C ALA A 22 1.63 3.82 2.81
N ASP A 23 1.23 4.41 3.94
CA ASP A 23 0.70 3.69 5.11
C ASP A 23 -0.68 3.07 4.84
N ASN A 24 -1.45 3.62 3.89
CA ASN A 24 -2.75 3.06 3.51
C ASN A 24 -2.62 1.65 2.92
N ILE A 25 -1.45 1.28 2.39
CA ILE A 25 -1.22 -0.06 1.83
C ILE A 25 -1.31 -1.11 2.94
N VAL A 26 -0.57 -0.94 4.04
CA VAL A 26 -0.57 -1.90 5.15
C VAL A 26 -1.87 -1.82 5.96
N ASN A 27 -2.40 -0.62 6.19
CA ASN A 27 -3.66 -0.43 6.91
C ASN A 27 -4.83 -1.04 6.14
N GLY A 28 -4.94 -0.76 4.85
CA GLY A 28 -5.95 -1.34 3.98
C GLY A 28 -5.84 -2.86 3.89
N ARG A 29 -4.62 -3.40 3.77
CA ARG A 29 -4.36 -4.85 3.81
C ARG A 29 -4.95 -5.49 5.06
N ASN A 30 -4.69 -4.90 6.23
CA ASN A 30 -5.14 -5.45 7.50
C ASN A 30 -6.66 -5.30 7.67
N ALA A 31 -7.22 -4.13 7.34
CA ALA A 31 -8.66 -3.85 7.46
C ALA A 31 -9.51 -4.73 6.52
N ALA A 32 -9.01 -5.02 5.32
CA ALA A 32 -9.66 -5.88 4.34
C ALA A 32 -9.41 -7.38 4.58
N THR A 33 -8.74 -7.76 5.67
CA THR A 33 -8.36 -9.16 5.99
C THR A 33 -7.48 -9.82 4.91
N LEU A 34 -6.74 -9.03 4.13
CA LEU A 34 -5.82 -9.46 3.07
C LEU A 34 -4.43 -9.80 3.63
N GLY A 35 -4.37 -10.40 4.83
CA GLY A 35 -3.13 -10.59 5.59
C GLY A 35 -2.07 -11.47 4.91
N VAL A 36 -2.45 -12.18 3.84
CA VAL A 36 -1.56 -13.05 3.05
C VAL A 36 -1.20 -12.47 1.67
N THR A 37 -1.84 -11.36 1.27
CA THR A 37 -1.57 -10.71 0.00
C THR A 37 -0.23 -9.98 0.05
N LEU A 38 0.61 -10.24 -0.95
CA LEU A 38 2.00 -9.76 -1.00
C LEU A 38 2.04 -8.38 -1.69
N PHE A 39 1.52 -7.35 -1.03
CA PHE A 39 1.63 -5.99 -1.55
C PHE A 39 3.05 -5.46 -1.47
N LEU A 40 3.43 -4.66 -2.47
CA LEU A 40 4.72 -3.97 -2.54
C LEU A 40 4.48 -2.48 -2.77
N TRP A 41 5.14 -1.62 -2.02
CA TRP A 41 5.06 -0.19 -2.22
C TRP A 41 5.80 0.20 -3.50
N GLN A 42 5.05 0.54 -4.56
CA GLN A 42 5.61 0.96 -5.84
C GLN A 42 5.74 2.49 -5.94
N ASP A 43 4.70 3.21 -5.52
CA ASP A 43 4.69 4.66 -5.46
C ASP A 43 3.58 5.14 -4.51
N ALA A 44 3.73 6.34 -3.95
CA ALA A 44 2.74 6.94 -3.08
C ALA A 44 2.71 8.46 -3.22
N ASP A 45 1.53 9.07 -3.22
CA ASP A 45 1.37 10.51 -3.38
C ASP A 45 0.25 11.07 -2.50
N ASN A 46 0.50 12.22 -1.88
CA ASN A 46 -0.44 12.92 -1.02
C ASN A 46 -0.93 14.17 -1.73
N THR A 47 -2.01 14.02 -2.50
CA THR A 47 -2.47 14.99 -3.50
C THR A 47 -4.00 15.07 -3.53
N THR A 48 -4.54 16.16 -4.08
CA THR A 48 -5.98 16.31 -4.33
C THR A 48 -6.39 15.76 -5.71
N GLN A 49 -5.45 15.28 -6.52
CA GLN A 49 -5.66 14.85 -7.90
C GLN A 49 -4.97 13.53 -8.20
N ALA A 50 -5.72 12.55 -8.70
CA ALA A 50 -5.23 11.18 -8.96
C ALA A 50 -4.56 11.00 -10.34
N GLN A 51 -4.73 11.96 -11.26
CA GLN A 51 -4.34 11.81 -12.67
C GLN A 51 -2.85 11.50 -12.83
N SER A 52 -1.98 12.20 -12.10
CA SER A 52 -0.54 11.98 -12.17
C SER A 52 -0.13 10.57 -11.71
N MET A 53 -0.80 10.02 -10.69
CA MET A 53 -0.53 8.66 -10.23
C MET A 53 -1.02 7.61 -11.23
N ILE A 54 -2.16 7.85 -11.89
CA ILE A 54 -2.67 6.98 -12.95
C ILE A 54 -1.68 6.94 -14.12
N GLU A 55 -1.16 8.09 -14.55
CA GLU A 55 -0.12 8.17 -15.59
C GLU A 55 1.15 7.40 -15.19
N ARG A 56 1.59 7.52 -13.93
CA ARG A 56 2.74 6.76 -13.40
C ARG A 56 2.49 5.25 -13.37
N LEU A 57 1.27 4.80 -13.07
CA LEU A 57 0.90 3.38 -13.13
C LEU A 57 1.01 2.83 -14.56
N TYR A 58 0.53 3.56 -15.57
CA TYR A 58 0.65 3.12 -16.96
C TYR A 58 2.11 3.14 -17.44
N LYS A 59 2.86 4.20 -17.10
CA LYS A 59 4.29 4.27 -17.38
C LYS A 59 5.05 3.09 -16.75
N PHE A 60 4.72 2.72 -15.53
CA PHE A 60 5.30 1.55 -14.87
C PHE A 60 5.05 0.26 -15.66
N PHE A 61 3.85 0.05 -16.20
CA PHE A 61 3.58 -1.11 -17.06
C PHE A 61 4.37 -1.10 -18.36
N ASP A 62 4.57 0.08 -18.95
CA ASP A 62 5.37 0.27 -20.17
C ASP A 62 6.84 -0.08 -19.92
N GLU A 63 7.39 0.33 -18.77
CA GLU A 63 8.76 0.05 -18.37
C GLU A 63 8.95 -1.40 -17.90
N ASN A 64 7.89 -2.04 -17.37
CA ASN A 64 7.96 -3.36 -16.76
C ASN A 64 7.05 -4.37 -17.47
N GLN A 65 7.38 -4.73 -18.71
CA GLN A 65 6.53 -5.54 -19.62
C GLN A 65 6.10 -6.93 -19.11
N GLN A 66 6.77 -7.46 -18.09
CA GLN A 66 6.46 -8.78 -17.51
C GLN A 66 5.44 -8.71 -16.36
N VAL A 67 5.21 -7.54 -15.77
CA VAL A 67 4.34 -7.40 -14.58
C VAL A 67 2.87 -7.66 -14.94
N PRO A 68 2.22 -8.70 -14.40
CA PRO A 68 0.88 -9.08 -14.84
C PRO A 68 -0.22 -8.14 -14.33
N GLN A 69 -0.01 -7.53 -13.16
CA GLN A 69 -1.01 -6.73 -12.48
C GLN A 69 -0.36 -5.69 -11.56
N ALA A 70 -1.07 -4.60 -11.30
CA ALA A 70 -0.73 -3.59 -10.30
C ALA A 70 -2.01 -3.09 -9.65
N LEU A 71 -1.93 -2.69 -8.39
CA LEU A 71 -3.05 -2.15 -7.63
C LEU A 71 -2.86 -0.65 -7.45
N ILE A 72 -3.92 0.14 -7.63
CA ILE A 72 -3.95 1.52 -7.14
C ILE A 72 -5.00 1.62 -6.03
N VAL A 73 -4.61 2.19 -4.90
CA VAL A 73 -5.48 2.42 -3.74
C VAL A 73 -5.60 3.90 -3.44
N SER A 74 -6.78 4.31 -2.98
CA SER A 74 -7.05 5.66 -2.51
C SER A 74 -8.01 5.62 -1.34
N GLU A 75 -7.77 6.46 -0.35
CA GLU A 75 -8.70 6.70 0.76
C GLU A 75 -8.77 8.20 1.00
N ASP A 76 -9.98 8.76 1.02
CA ASP A 76 -10.21 10.18 1.24
C ASP A 76 -11.56 10.40 1.93
N GLY A 77 -11.55 11.32 2.90
CA GLY A 77 -12.69 11.73 3.69
C GLY A 77 -12.26 12.65 4.82
N ASP A 78 -13.26 13.21 5.51
CA ASP A 78 -13.03 14.09 6.65
C ASP A 78 -12.21 13.41 7.77
N VAL A 79 -12.43 12.12 8.02
CA VAL A 79 -11.71 11.36 9.07
C VAL A 79 -10.26 11.15 8.67
N THR A 80 -10.03 10.69 7.44
CA THR A 80 -8.68 10.52 6.88
C THR A 80 -7.91 11.84 6.86
N ARG A 81 -8.51 12.92 6.35
CA ARG A 81 -7.90 14.26 6.32
C ARG A 81 -7.58 14.79 7.71
N ASN A 82 -8.42 14.49 8.70
CA ASN A 82 -8.17 14.87 10.08
C ASN A 82 -7.01 14.10 10.72
N GLY A 83 -6.76 12.85 10.32
CA GLY A 83 -5.57 12.10 10.73
C GLY A 83 -4.28 12.69 10.14
N LEU A 84 -4.34 13.14 8.89
CA LEU A 84 -3.20 13.66 8.13
C LEU A 84 -2.88 15.14 8.37
N ARG A 85 -3.73 15.86 9.12
CA ARG A 85 -3.58 17.30 9.35
C ARG A 85 -2.32 17.64 10.14
N VAL A 86 -1.87 18.89 10.01
CA VAL A 86 -0.78 19.44 10.84
C VAL A 86 -1.18 19.42 12.31
N ALA A 87 -0.32 18.87 13.17
CA ALA A 87 -0.53 18.86 14.62
C ALA A 87 -0.81 20.29 15.16
N GLY A 88 -1.81 20.41 16.03
CA GLY A 88 -2.19 21.69 16.65
C GLY A 88 -3.20 22.53 15.84
N THR A 89 -3.53 22.17 14.59
CA THR A 89 -4.64 22.80 13.87
C THR A 89 -6.00 22.31 14.39
N PRO A 90 -7.10 23.04 14.16
CA PRO A 90 -8.43 22.53 14.45
C PRO A 90 -8.68 21.19 13.73
N GLY A 91 -9.14 20.19 14.48
CA GLY A 91 -9.55 18.90 13.95
C GLY A 91 -11.06 18.79 13.78
N LEU A 92 -11.54 17.57 13.54
CA LEU A 92 -12.98 17.28 13.53
C LEU A 92 -13.64 17.63 14.87
N GLN A 93 -14.82 18.23 14.78
CA GLN A 93 -15.64 18.53 15.95
C GLN A 93 -16.17 17.24 16.56
N HIS A 94 -16.18 17.16 17.90
CA HIS A 94 -16.80 16.04 18.59
C HIS A 94 -18.33 16.14 18.51
N GLY A 95 -18.98 15.12 17.97
CA GLY A 95 -20.44 15.04 17.91
C GLY A 95 -20.95 14.30 16.68
N GLN A 96 -22.28 14.24 16.54
CA GLN A 96 -22.93 13.76 15.32
C GLN A 96 -22.95 14.91 14.30
N VAL A 97 -22.09 14.82 13.30
CA VAL A 97 -21.98 15.81 12.23
C VAL A 97 -22.07 15.12 10.87
N VAL A 98 -22.66 15.82 9.90
CA VAL A 98 -22.62 15.39 8.49
C VAL A 98 -21.22 15.71 7.96
N PRO A 99 -20.48 14.72 7.41
CA PRO A 99 -19.17 14.98 6.82
C PRO A 99 -19.28 15.98 5.66
N THR A 100 -18.28 16.85 5.54
CA THR A 100 -18.11 17.71 4.35
C THR A 100 -17.64 16.86 3.17
N ILE A 101 -16.69 15.96 3.43
CA ILE A 101 -16.24 14.93 2.50
C ILE A 101 -16.55 13.58 3.13
N TYR A 102 -17.43 12.82 2.48
CA TYR A 102 -17.74 11.46 2.89
C TYR A 102 -16.50 10.58 2.78
N GLU A 103 -16.27 9.76 3.80
CA GLU A 103 -15.19 8.79 3.76
C GLU A 103 -15.42 7.79 2.63
N SER A 104 -14.42 7.66 1.78
CA SER A 104 -14.46 6.82 0.61
C SER A 104 -13.10 6.18 0.39
N MET A 105 -13.12 4.89 0.08
CA MET A 105 -11.94 4.12 -0.28
C MET A 105 -12.19 3.47 -1.64
N THR A 106 -11.16 3.43 -2.46
CA THR A 106 -11.16 2.75 -3.76
C THR A 106 -9.88 1.94 -3.91
N GLY A 107 -10.04 0.69 -4.29
CA GLY A 107 -8.95 -0.15 -4.80
C GLY A 107 -9.26 -0.57 -6.22
N LEU A 108 -8.36 -0.29 -7.17
CA LEU A 108 -8.48 -0.69 -8.56
C LEU A 108 -7.30 -1.57 -8.95
N LEU A 109 -7.57 -2.86 -9.17
CA LEU A 109 -6.60 -3.80 -9.70
C LEU A 109 -6.60 -3.70 -11.22
N VAL A 110 -5.47 -3.28 -11.80
CA VAL A 110 -5.28 -3.19 -13.24
C VAL A 110 -4.46 -4.38 -13.70
N THR A 111 -4.97 -5.12 -14.69
CA THR A 111 -4.37 -6.38 -15.14
C THR A 111 -4.13 -6.39 -16.64
N ARG A 112 -3.01 -6.98 -17.08
CA ARG A 112 -2.78 -7.37 -18.47
C ARG A 112 -3.18 -8.83 -18.65
N SER A 113 -4.35 -9.07 -19.21
CA SER A 113 -4.95 -10.42 -19.26
C SER A 113 -4.02 -11.47 -19.87
N ASP A 114 -3.31 -11.13 -20.94
CA ASP A 114 -2.34 -12.02 -21.60
C ASP A 114 -1.16 -12.38 -20.68
N ARG A 115 -0.74 -11.46 -19.81
CA ARG A 115 0.33 -11.67 -18.81
C ARG A 115 -0.18 -12.45 -17.61
N VAL A 116 -1.41 -12.21 -17.16
CA VAL A 116 -2.06 -13.03 -16.11
C VAL A 116 -2.17 -14.49 -16.57
N ASP A 117 -2.65 -14.71 -17.79
CA ASP A 117 -2.82 -16.08 -18.33
C ASP A 117 -1.47 -16.78 -18.59
N ARG A 118 -0.41 -16.03 -18.87
CA ARG A 118 0.92 -16.59 -19.08
C ARG A 118 1.72 -16.81 -17.80
N TYR A 119 1.62 -15.89 -16.83
CA TYR A 119 2.56 -15.82 -15.69
C TYR A 119 1.91 -16.09 -14.33
N ILE A 120 0.58 -16.02 -14.21
CA ILE A 120 -0.11 -16.27 -12.94
C ILE A 120 -0.90 -17.58 -13.04
N ARG A 121 -1.86 -17.67 -13.97
CA ARG A 121 -2.85 -18.75 -14.02
C ARG A 121 -2.24 -20.16 -14.08
N PRO A 122 -1.17 -20.44 -14.86
CA PRO A 122 -0.59 -21.78 -14.95
C PRO A 122 0.07 -22.26 -13.66
N TYR A 123 0.41 -21.33 -12.77
CA TYR A 123 1.09 -21.60 -11.50
C TYR A 123 0.15 -21.45 -10.29
N ALA A 124 -1.15 -21.29 -10.54
CA ALA A 124 -2.13 -21.29 -9.47
C ALA A 124 -2.20 -22.69 -8.84
N ILE A 125 -1.92 -22.76 -7.54
CA ILE A 125 -2.03 -23.99 -6.75
C ILE A 125 -3.34 -23.99 -5.95
N ASP A 126 -3.90 -25.19 -5.78
CA ASP A 126 -5.06 -25.45 -4.94
C ASP A 126 -4.58 -25.82 -3.52
N GLU A 127 -4.15 -24.80 -2.79
CA GLU A 127 -3.73 -24.91 -1.39
C GLU A 127 -4.56 -23.91 -0.56
N THR A 128 -5.06 -24.35 0.60
CA THR A 128 -5.77 -23.45 1.53
C THR A 128 -4.80 -22.41 2.09
N GLU A 129 -5.21 -21.14 2.07
CA GLU A 129 -4.41 -20.05 2.61
C GLU A 129 -4.21 -20.22 4.12
N ASN A 130 -2.95 -20.32 4.56
CA ASN A 130 -2.59 -20.43 5.96
C ASN A 130 -1.19 -19.84 6.22
N ASN A 131 -1.12 -18.55 6.53
CA ASN A 131 0.14 -17.88 6.85
C ASN A 131 0.76 -18.27 8.20
N GLN A 132 0.03 -19.02 9.04
CA GLN A 132 0.57 -19.55 10.29
C GLN A 132 1.40 -20.82 10.06
N ASN A 133 1.17 -21.54 8.96
CA ASN A 133 1.94 -22.73 8.62
C ASN A 133 3.09 -22.41 7.68
N LYS A 134 4.26 -22.07 8.24
CA LYS A 134 5.48 -21.75 7.47
C LYS A 134 6.16 -22.98 6.84
N ASN A 135 5.58 -24.18 6.92
CA ASN A 135 6.15 -25.39 6.33
C ASN A 135 5.65 -25.65 4.89
N THR A 136 4.55 -25.05 4.46
CA THR A 136 4.07 -25.15 3.08
C THR A 136 4.76 -24.13 2.18
N ASP A 137 4.67 -24.30 0.86
CA ASP A 137 5.34 -23.40 -0.08
C ASP A 137 4.75 -21.99 -0.05
N LEU A 138 3.42 -21.86 0.07
CA LEU A 138 2.77 -20.56 0.30
C LEU A 138 3.15 -19.95 1.64
N GLY A 139 3.22 -20.75 2.71
CA GLY A 139 3.64 -20.26 4.03
C GLY A 139 5.09 -19.77 4.06
N LYS A 140 6.01 -20.47 3.38
CA LYS A 140 7.41 -20.04 3.21
C LYS A 140 7.51 -18.75 2.41
N LEU A 141 6.76 -18.65 1.31
CA LEU A 141 6.72 -17.47 0.46
C LEU A 141 6.22 -16.25 1.25
N TRP A 142 5.11 -16.39 1.97
CA TRP A 142 4.59 -15.33 2.83
C TRP A 142 5.61 -14.92 3.91
N ALA A 143 6.22 -15.89 4.60
CA ALA A 143 7.23 -15.62 5.62
C ALA A 143 8.47 -14.91 5.04
N PHE A 144 8.86 -15.22 3.81
CA PHE A 144 9.93 -14.51 3.12
C PHE A 144 9.58 -13.02 2.93
N TYR A 145 8.40 -12.70 2.39
CA TYR A 145 7.97 -11.32 2.18
C TYR A 145 7.78 -10.57 3.49
N TRP A 146 7.21 -11.22 4.51
CA TRP A 146 7.09 -10.64 5.86
C TRP A 146 8.45 -10.21 6.44
N ASN A 147 9.46 -11.08 6.36
CA ASN A 147 10.80 -10.75 6.83
C ASN A 147 11.43 -9.58 6.03
N ARG A 148 11.03 -9.39 4.77
CA ARG A 148 11.50 -8.25 3.96
C ARG A 148 10.81 -6.95 4.34
N ASP A 149 9.51 -6.98 4.67
CA ASP A 149 8.81 -5.82 5.24
C ASP A 149 9.46 -5.36 6.55
N ASP A 150 9.83 -6.30 7.43
CA ASP A 150 10.52 -6.01 8.70
C ASP A 150 11.90 -5.38 8.46
N ALA A 151 12.71 -5.98 7.59
CA ALA A 151 14.05 -5.46 7.27
C ALA A 151 13.99 -4.08 6.59
N PHE A 152 13.01 -3.88 5.69
CA PHE A 152 12.78 -2.59 5.05
C PHE A 152 12.37 -1.52 6.05
N THR A 153 11.51 -1.86 7.01
CA THR A 153 11.08 -0.94 8.08
C THR A 153 12.26 -0.44 8.88
N GLU A 154 13.12 -1.34 9.34
CA GLU A 154 14.33 -0.98 10.08
C GLU A 154 15.25 -0.08 9.24
N GLN A 155 15.52 -0.46 7.98
CA GLN A 155 16.35 0.34 7.08
C GLN A 155 15.78 1.74 6.87
N TYR A 156 14.49 1.84 6.53
CA TYR A 156 13.82 3.10 6.26
C TYR A 156 13.87 4.04 7.47
N GLU A 157 13.57 3.52 8.66
CA GLU A 157 13.55 4.33 9.88
C GLU A 157 14.94 4.82 10.28
N ASN A 158 15.97 4.00 10.09
CA ASN A 158 17.37 4.40 10.27
C ASN A 158 17.77 5.51 9.28
N GLU A 159 17.39 5.39 8.01
CA GLU A 159 17.67 6.42 7.00
C GLU A 159 16.95 7.74 7.28
N GLN A 160 15.70 7.70 7.75
CA GLN A 160 14.96 8.91 8.14
C GLN A 160 15.55 9.54 9.41
N SER A 161 15.97 8.74 10.39
CA SER A 161 16.67 9.22 11.58
C SER A 161 17.97 9.93 11.22
N ALA A 162 18.75 9.36 10.29
CA ALA A 162 19.99 9.97 9.80
C ALA A 162 19.74 11.31 9.07
N LYS A 163 18.55 11.50 8.49
CA LYS A 163 18.10 12.78 7.91
C LYS A 163 17.54 13.77 8.94
N GLY A 164 17.51 13.41 10.22
CA GLY A 164 17.06 14.26 11.32
C GLY A 164 15.56 14.16 11.64
N VAL A 165 14.85 13.16 11.12
CA VAL A 165 13.45 12.89 11.52
C VAL A 165 13.42 12.37 12.96
N LEU A 166 12.73 13.08 13.85
CA LEU A 166 12.72 12.78 15.30
C LEU A 166 12.04 11.45 15.66
N ILE A 167 10.95 11.13 14.95
CA ILE A 167 10.17 9.91 15.13
C ILE A 167 9.92 9.35 13.73
N PRO A 168 10.86 8.60 13.17
CA PRO A 168 10.67 8.01 11.86
C PRO A 168 9.54 6.97 11.95
N LYS A 169 8.74 6.87 10.89
CA LYS A 169 7.72 5.84 10.75
C LYS A 169 7.83 5.25 9.37
N SER A 170 8.03 3.94 9.28
CA SER A 170 7.94 3.20 8.02
C SER A 170 6.49 3.10 7.52
N PRO A 171 6.27 3.03 6.20
CA PRO A 171 5.00 2.57 5.62
C PRO A 171 4.59 1.13 5.93
N GLY A 172 5.48 0.34 6.55
CA GLY A 172 5.21 -1.05 6.94
C GLY A 172 5.03 -2.04 5.77
N THR A 173 5.27 -1.58 4.54
CA THR A 173 5.27 -2.39 3.31
C THR A 173 6.56 -2.10 2.55
N MET A 174 7.29 -3.13 2.15
CA MET A 174 8.56 -2.96 1.44
C MET A 174 8.38 -2.33 0.07
N SER A 175 9.39 -1.55 -0.34
CA SER A 175 9.48 -0.95 -1.66
C SER A 175 9.71 -2.00 -2.76
N THR A 176 9.24 -1.72 -3.98
CA THR A 176 9.63 -2.48 -5.19
C THR A 176 11.01 -2.09 -5.75
N ALA A 177 11.57 -0.97 -5.28
CA ALA A 177 12.85 -0.41 -5.72
C ALA A 177 14.06 -0.97 -4.98
#